data_AF-A0A520K1Y0-F1
#
_entry.id   AF-A0A520K1Y0-F1
#
_cell.length_a   1.000
_cell.length_b   1.000
_cell.length_c   1.000
_cell.angle_alpha   90.00
_cell.angle_beta   90.00
_cell.angle_gamma   90.00
#
_symmetry.space_group_name_H-M   'P 1'
#
loop_
_entity.id
_entity.type
_entity.pdbx_description
1 polymer ?
#
loop_
_entity_poly.entity_id
_entity_poly.type
_entity_poly.pdbx_seq_one_letter_code
_entity_poly.pdbx_strand_id
1 'polypeptide(L)'
;MVMRMDLEVVKITKKGQATIPKHLRVKFGLKDRAIVRESEKGILFLPFPDISEEKGSLRELFKGQKAKDVVEEARKEDQSKEKNLEIR
;
A
#
# COMPACT_ATOMS: atom_id res chain seq x y z
N MET A 1 31.51 -2.07 5.35
CA MET A 1 30.91 -2.70 4.16
C MET A 1 30.60 -1.59 3.16
N VAL A 2 31.43 -1.40 2.13
CA VAL A 2 31.20 -0.33 1.14
C VAL A 2 30.11 -0.81 0.19
N MET A 3 28.93 -0.18 0.24
CA MET A 3 27.88 -0.44 -0.74
C MET A 3 28.40 0.05 -2.10
N ARG A 4 28.75 -0.87 -3.01
CA ARG A 4 28.98 -0.52 -4.41
C ARG A 4 27.68 0.08 -4.96
N MET A 5 27.74 1.35 -5.35
CA MET A 5 26.69 1.99 -6.11
C MET A 5 26.89 1.61 -7.57
N ASP A 6 26.03 0.72 -8.07
CA ASP A 6 26.00 0.37 -9.49
C ASP A 6 25.42 1.59 -10.24
N LEU A 7 26.27 2.24 -11.06
CA LEU A 7 25.88 3.38 -11.89
C LEU A 7 25.82 2.91 -13.35
N GLU A 8 24.64 2.99 -13.94
CA GLU A 8 24.38 2.56 -15.32
C GLU A 8 23.55 3.63 -16.04
N VAL A 9 23.89 3.89 -17.30
CA VAL A 9 23.15 4.83 -18.16
C VAL A 9 22.10 4.06 -18.96
N VAL A 10 20.83 4.44 -18.81
CA VAL A 10 19.72 3.86 -19.56
C VAL A 10 19.13 4.86 -20.56
N LYS A 11 18.64 4.36 -21.70
CA LYS A 11 17.92 5.18 -22.67
C LYS A 11 16.54 5.53 -22.14
N ILE A 12 16.19 6.82 -22.18
CA ILE A 12 14.83 7.30 -21.97
C ILE A 12 14.16 7.44 -23.35
N THR A 13 12.99 6.83 -23.52
CA THR A 13 12.23 6.96 -24.77
C THR A 13 11.67 8.38 -24.93
N LYS A 14 11.23 8.76 -26.14
CA LYS A 14 10.56 10.05 -26.37
C LYS A 14 9.32 10.27 -25.49
N LYS A 15 8.69 9.19 -25.01
CA LYS A 15 7.54 9.22 -24.11
C LYS A 15 7.91 9.21 -22.62
N GLY A 16 9.21 9.30 -22.29
CA GLY A 16 9.69 9.32 -20.90
C GLY A 16 9.81 7.96 -20.22
N GLN A 17 9.78 6.85 -20.97
CA GLN A 17 9.91 5.51 -20.39
C GLN A 17 11.40 5.13 -20.28
N ALA A 18 11.79 4.53 -19.16
CA ALA A 18 13.10 3.94 -18.95
C ALA A 18 12.93 2.49 -18.46
N THR A 19 13.81 1.60 -18.91
CA THR A 19 13.80 0.21 -18.43
C THR A 19 14.74 0.08 -17.24
N ILE A 20 14.25 -0.51 -16.15
CA ILE A 20 15.07 -0.81 -14.98
C ILE A 20 15.91 -2.06 -15.28
N PRO A 21 17.25 -1.99 -15.16
CA PRO A 21 18.12 -3.16 -15.37
C PRO A 21 17.71 -4.36 -14.50
N LYS A 22 17.79 -5.57 -15.07
CA LYS A 22 17.29 -6.80 -14.42
C LYS A 22 17.87 -7.02 -13.02
N HIS A 23 19.15 -6.73 -12.83
CA HIS A 23 19.83 -6.92 -11.55
C HIS A 23 19.30 -5.98 -10.47
N LEU A 24 19.04 -4.70 -10.80
CA LEU A 24 18.41 -3.75 -9.87
C LEU A 24 16.95 -4.12 -9.59
N ARG A 25 16.20 -4.53 -10.61
CA ARG A 25 14.81 -4.98 -10.46
C ARG A 25 14.69 -6.13 -9.46
N VAL A 26 15.58 -7.13 -9.55
CA VAL A 26 15.62 -8.28 -8.63
C VAL A 26 16.10 -7.87 -7.24
N LYS A 27 17.19 -7.08 -7.16
CA LYS A 27 17.78 -6.62 -5.89
C LYS A 27 16.79 -5.85 -5.01
N PHE A 28 15.93 -5.05 -5.61
CA PHE A 28 14.95 -4.21 -4.90
C PHE A 28 13.52 -4.76 -4.94
N GLY A 29 13.30 -5.98 -5.46
CA GLY A 29 11.98 -6.61 -5.44
C GLY A 29 10.91 -5.88 -6.27
N LEU A 30 11.31 -5.13 -7.30
CA LEU A 30 10.37 -4.39 -8.16
C LEU A 30 9.63 -5.38 -9.10
N LYS A 31 8.31 -5.41 -9.01
CA LYS A 31 7.43 -6.30 -9.80
C LYS A 31 6.80 -5.54 -10.99
N ASP A 32 5.47 -5.50 -11.04
CA ASP A 32 4.63 -4.85 -12.05
C ASP A 32 4.39 -3.36 -11.74
N ARG A 33 4.45 -2.98 -10.46
CA ARG A 33 4.20 -1.62 -9.98
C ARG A 33 5.30 -1.14 -9.03
N ALA A 34 5.49 0.18 -9.03
CA ALA A 34 6.42 0.87 -8.16
C ALA A 34 5.82 2.22 -7.75
N ILE A 35 6.13 2.66 -6.52
CA ILE A 35 5.85 4.01 -6.07
C ILE A 35 6.98 4.91 -6.60
N VAL A 36 6.61 6.04 -7.19
CA VAL A 36 7.56 7.02 -7.71
C VAL A 36 7.46 8.27 -6.84
N ARG A 37 8.59 8.71 -6.27
CA ARG A 37 8.67 9.95 -5.48
C ARG A 37 9.85 10.80 -5.92
N GLU A 38 9.70 12.11 -5.82
CA GLU A 38 10.79 13.07 -5.99
C GLU A 38 11.74 13.04 -4.78
N SER A 39 13.00 13.38 -5.01
CA SER A 39 14.04 13.55 -4.00
C SER A 39 15.07 14.58 -4.46
N GLU A 40 15.90 15.06 -3.55
CA GLU A 40 16.97 16.05 -3.85
C GLU A 40 17.91 15.63 -4.98
N LYS A 41 18.10 14.33 -5.18
CA LYS A 41 19.05 13.77 -6.16
C LYS A 41 18.37 13.22 -7.41
N GLY A 42 17.06 13.43 -7.56
CA GLY A 42 16.26 12.93 -8.68
C GLY A 42 15.09 12.07 -8.22
N ILE A 43 14.71 11.08 -9.04
CA ILE A 43 13.50 10.29 -8.84
C ILE A 43 13.84 8.97 -8.15
N LEU A 44 13.07 8.62 -7.11
CA LEU A 44 13.16 7.34 -6.42
C LEU A 44 12.00 6.43 -6.80
N PHE A 45 12.36 5.20 -7.16
CA PHE A 45 11.42 4.10 -7.36
C PHE A 45 11.47 3.19 -6.14
N LEU A 46 10.32 2.98 -5.50
CA LEU A 46 10.14 2.09 -4.36
C LEU A 46 9.23 0.92 -4.76
N PRO A 47 9.43 -0.29 -4.20
CA PRO A 47 8.51 -1.39 -4.43
C PRO A 47 7.09 -1.00 -4.01
N PHE A 48 6.11 -1.40 -4.82
CA PHE A 48 4.71 -1.24 -4.45
C PHE A 48 4.37 -2.30 -3.38
N PRO A 49 3.76 -1.90 -2.24
CA PRO A 49 3.45 -2.83 -1.16
C PRO A 49 2.49 -3.92 -1.62
N ASP A 50 2.67 -5.12 -1.09
CA ASP A 50 1.74 -6.22 -1.34
C ASP A 50 0.52 -6.07 -0.41
N ILE A 51 -0.69 -6.12 -0.97
CA ILE A 51 -1.94 -6.01 -0.18
C ILE A 51 -1.99 -7.10 0.90
N SER A 52 -1.36 -8.25 0.66
CA SER A 52 -1.29 -9.32 1.65
C SER A 52 -0.44 -8.96 2.89
N GLU A 53 0.51 -8.03 2.78
CA GLU A 53 1.31 -7.51 3.88
C GLU A 53 0.52 -6.49 4.73
N GLU A 54 -0.54 -5.89 4.19
CA GLU A 54 -1.42 -4.95 4.89
C GLU A 54 -2.45 -5.63 5.81
N LYS A 55 -2.42 -6.97 5.94
CA LYS A 55 -3.36 -7.69 6.80
C LYS A 55 -3.22 -7.23 8.26
N GLY A 56 -4.27 -6.59 8.76
CA GLY A 56 -4.30 -6.08 10.12
C GLY A 56 -3.68 -4.70 10.30
N SER A 57 -3.35 -3.97 9.22
CA SER A 57 -2.86 -2.60 9.30
C SER A 57 -3.84 -1.64 10.00
N LEU A 58 -5.14 -1.94 9.95
CA LEU A 58 -6.18 -1.19 10.66
C LEU A 58 -6.38 -1.61 12.13
N ARG A 59 -5.66 -2.61 12.65
CA ARG A 59 -5.89 -3.15 14.01
C ARG A 59 -5.81 -2.08 15.09
N GLU A 60 -4.91 -1.11 14.95
CA GLU A 60 -4.74 -0.02 15.90
C GLU A 60 -5.96 0.91 15.97
N LEU A 61 -6.64 1.15 14.84
CA LEU A 61 -7.85 1.98 14.80
C LEU A 61 -8.98 1.38 15.65
N PHE A 62 -9.05 0.05 15.70
CA PHE A 62 -10.07 -0.67 16.46
C PHE A 62 -9.67 -0.91 17.93
N LYS A 63 -8.54 -0.36 18.40
CA LYS A 63 -8.09 -0.41 19.81
C LYS A 63 -8.17 -1.80 20.47
N GLY A 64 -8.01 -2.87 19.69
CA GLY A 64 -8.10 -4.25 20.17
C GLY A 64 -9.50 -4.84 20.31
N GLN A 65 -10.56 -4.14 19.85
CA GLN A 65 -11.90 -4.72 19.71
C GLN A 65 -11.87 -5.92 18.76
N LYS A 66 -12.66 -6.96 19.05
CA LYS A 66 -12.80 -8.09 18.13
C LYS A 66 -13.72 -7.68 16.99
N ALA A 67 -13.44 -8.17 15.79
CA ALA A 67 -14.27 -7.93 14.61
C ALA A 67 -15.74 -8.30 14.87
N LYS A 68 -15.99 -9.35 15.65
CA LYS A 68 -17.34 -9.78 16.03
C LYS A 68 -18.09 -8.70 16.81
N ASP A 69 -17.42 -8.05 17.76
CA ASP A 69 -18.04 -7.07 18.64
C ASP A 69 -18.45 -5.81 17.84
N VAL A 70 -17.57 -5.35 16.94
CA VAL A 70 -17.85 -4.20 16.04
C VAL A 70 -19.05 -4.49 15.13
N VAL A 71 -19.13 -5.70 14.57
CA VAL A 71 -20.24 -6.09 13.68
C VAL A 71 -21.56 -6.23 14.45
N GLU A 72 -21.51 -6.79 15.67
CA GLU A 72 -22.70 -6.89 16.53
C GLU A 72 -23.21 -5.51 16.97
N GLU A 73 -22.31 -4.57 17.27
CA GLU A 73 -22.67 -3.20 17.65
C GLU A 73 -23.36 -2.47 16.50
N ALA A 74 -22.80 -2.54 15.29
CA ALA A 74 -23.42 -1.97 14.09
C ALA A 74 -24.82 -2.55 13.83
N ARG A 75 -24.99 -3.88 13.96
CA ARG A 75 -26.30 -4.54 13.78
C ARG A 75 -27.33 -4.12 14.82
N LYS A 76 -26.93 -3.91 16.08
CA LYS A 76 -27.84 -3.42 17.12
C LYS A 76 -28.31 -2.00 16.80
N GLU A 77 -27.42 -1.16 16.30
CA GLU A 77 -27.75 0.20 15.90
C GLU A 77 -28.79 0.21 14.77
N ASP A 78 -28.60 -0.64 13.75
CA ASP A 78 -29.55 -0.79 12.65
C ASP A 78 -30.92 -1.29 13.11
N GLN A 79 -30.96 -2.33 13.95
CA GLN A 79 -32.23 -2.85 14.52
C GLN A 79 -32.98 -1.81 15.37
N SER A 80 -32.24 -0.94 16.06
CA SER A 80 -32.85 0.15 16.84
C SER A 80 -33.47 1.21 15.94
N LYS A 81 -32.85 1.49 14.78
CA LYS A 81 -33.39 2.41 13.76
C LYS A 81 -34.64 1.82 13.10
N GLU A 82 -34.63 0.53 12.78
CA GLU A 82 -35.80 -0.18 12.22
C GLU A 82 -37.00 -0.13 13.18
N LYS A 83 -36.82 -0.46 14.46
CA LYS A 83 -37.89 -0.36 15.47
C LYS A 83 -38.48 1.04 15.59
N ASN A 84 -37.64 2.08 15.50
CA ASN A 84 -38.10 3.46 15.57
C ASN A 84 -38.86 3.91 14.31
N LEU A 85 -38.65 3.25 13.17
CA LEU A 85 -39.39 3.48 11.93
C LEU A 85 -40.73 2.73 11.93
N GLU A 86 -40.83 1.56 12.56
CA GLU A 86 -42.07 0.78 12.68
C GLU A 86 -43.09 1.37 13.69
N ILE A 87 -42.64 2.25 14.59
CA ILE A 87 -43.49 2.87 15.64
C ILE A 87 -44.13 4.20 15.17
N ARG A 88 -43.84 4.68 13.95
CA ARG A 88 -44.48 5.87 13.35
C ARG A 88 -45.56 5.48 12.35
#